data_AF-F5RHB4-F1
#
_entry.id   AF-F5RHB4-F1
#
_cell.length_a   1.000
_cell.length_b   1.000
_cell.length_c   1.000
_cell.angle_alpha   90.00
_cell.angle_beta   90.00
_cell.angle_gamma   90.00
#
_symmetry.space_group_name_H-M   'P 1'
#
loop_
_entity.id
_entity.type
_entity.pdbx_description
1 polymer ?
#
loop_
_entity_poly.entity_id
_entity_poly.type
_entity_poly.pdbx_seq_one_letter_code
_entity_poly.pdbx_strand_id
1 'polypeptide(L)' 'MSELPTADEPDTPCVAICSTLFDEVCRGCGRTVMEVANWVFMTPDEKRAVWTRIRAEGYPRRDIQGLTDRPERR' A
#
# COMPACT_ATOMS: atom_id res chain seq x y z
N MET A 1 -3.68 32.44 -6.94
CA MET A 1 -2.63 31.48 -6.54
C MET A 1 -3.36 30.21 -6.16
N SER A 2 -3.25 29.19 -7.01
CA SER A 2 -4.13 28.01 -7.07
C SER A 2 -4.34 27.32 -5.73
N GLU A 3 -5.60 26.95 -5.52
CA GLU A 3 -6.09 26.02 -4.52
C GLU A 3 -5.29 24.71 -4.62
N LEU A 4 -4.46 24.45 -3.61
CA LEU A 4 -3.73 23.21 -3.47
C LEU A 4 -4.75 22.08 -3.23
N PRO A 5 -4.64 20.92 -3.91
CA PRO A 5 -5.55 19.81 -3.70
C PRO A 5 -5.52 19.40 -2.22
N THR A 6 -6.70 19.24 -1.61
CA THR A 6 -6.85 18.71 -0.25
C THR A 6 -6.41 17.25 -0.25
N ALA A 7 -5.15 17.03 0.10
CA ALA A 7 -4.41 15.79 0.02
C ALA A 7 -4.77 14.80 1.15
N ASP A 8 -6.03 14.38 1.25
CA ASP A 8 -6.41 13.41 2.29
C ASP A 8 -6.30 11.95 1.82
N GLU A 9 -6.34 11.69 0.50
CA GLU A 9 -6.14 10.35 -0.04
C GLU A 9 -4.70 10.15 -0.54
N PRO A 10 -3.94 9.18 0.00
CA PRO A 10 -2.56 8.95 -0.43
C PRO A 10 -2.51 8.46 -1.88
N ASP A 11 -1.57 8.99 -2.66
CA ASP A 11 -1.32 8.60 -4.05
C ASP A 11 -0.98 7.11 -4.23
N THR A 12 -0.55 6.44 -3.16
CA THR A 12 -0.20 5.02 -3.19
C THR A 12 -0.73 4.28 -1.95
N PRO A 13 -1.11 3.00 -2.07
CA PRO A 13 -1.57 2.19 -0.94
C PRO A 13 -0.42 1.68 -0.04
N CYS A 14 0.81 2.16 -0.21
CA CYS A 14 1.97 1.64 0.50
C CYS A 14 1.96 2.04 1.98
N VAL A 15 2.21 1.08 2.88
CA VAL A 15 2.34 1.30 4.33
C VAL A 15 3.79 1.19 4.83
N ALA A 16 4.76 1.34 3.94
CA ALA A 16 6.19 1.17 4.22
C ALA A 16 6.59 -0.21 4.78
N ILE A 17 5.72 -1.21 4.63
CA ILE A 17 6.00 -2.63 4.91
C ILE A 17 5.79 -3.39 3.61
N CYS A 18 6.81 -4.16 3.21
CA CYS A 18 6.78 -4.97 2.02
C CYS A 18 7.13 -6.42 2.35
N SER A 19 6.26 -7.35 1.96
CA SER A 19 6.50 -8.79 2.11
C SER A 19 6.64 -9.51 0.76
N THR A 20 6.62 -8.76 -0.35
CA THR A 20 6.62 -9.34 -1.71
C THR A 20 7.95 -9.99 -2.11
N LEU A 21 8.95 -9.97 -1.23
CA LEU A 21 10.18 -10.74 -1.40
C LEU A 21 9.93 -12.24 -1.18
N PHE A 22 8.88 -12.59 -0.43
CA PHE A 22 8.54 -13.96 -0.05
C PHE A 22 7.08 -14.32 -0.34
N ASP A 23 6.20 -13.33 -0.51
CA ASP A 23 4.77 -13.51 -0.79
C ASP A 23 4.40 -12.99 -2.20
N GLU A 24 3.44 -13.61 -2.88
CA GLU A 24 2.94 -13.12 -4.17
C GLU A 24 2.14 -11.81 -4.04
N VAL A 25 1.50 -11.62 -2.88
CA VAL A 25 0.72 -10.44 -2.50
C VAL A 25 1.31 -9.82 -1.24
N CYS A 26 1.54 -8.51 -1.25
CA CYS A 26 2.07 -7.78 -0.11
C CYS A 26 1.09 -7.80 1.06
N ARG A 27 1.50 -8.35 2.21
CA ARG A 27 0.69 -8.38 3.44
C ARG A 27 0.46 -7.01 4.08
N GLY A 28 1.19 -5.96 3.66
CA GLY A 28 0.95 -4.59 4.09
C GLY A 28 -0.05 -3.86 3.20
N CYS A 29 0.28 -3.72 1.92
CA CYS A 29 -0.50 -2.90 0.98
C CYS A 29 -1.47 -3.67 0.08
N GLY A 30 -1.46 -5.01 0.11
CA GLY A 30 -2.37 -5.86 -0.68
C GLY A 30 -2.03 -5.95 -2.18
N ARG A 31 -0.98 -5.28 -2.65
CA ARG A 31 -0.58 -5.31 -4.06
C ARG A 31 0.29 -6.52 -4.39
N THR A 32 0.20 -6.99 -5.64
CA THR A 32 1.13 -8.00 -6.18
C THR A 32 2.51 -7.39 -6.48
N VAL A 33 3.53 -8.24 -6.63
CA VAL A 33 4.88 -7.81 -7.06
C VAL A 33 4.82 -6.95 -8.33
N MET A 34 4.02 -7.38 -9.31
CA MET A 34 3.89 -6.70 -10.60
C MET A 34 3.19 -5.34 -10.47
N GLU A 35 2.15 -5.24 -9.65
CA GLU A 35 1.49 -3.96 -9.37
C GLU A 35 2.40 -2.99 -8.61
N VAL A 36 3.26 -3.52 -7.72
CA VAL A 36 4.26 -2.72 -7.01
C VAL A 36 5.31 -2.15 -7.96
N ALA A 37 5.89 -2.99 -8.81
CA ALA A 37 6.93 -2.61 -9.75
C ALA A 37 6.43 -1.64 -10.83
N ASN A 38 5.21 -1.85 -11.34
CA ASN A 38 4.68 -1.09 -12.47
C ASN A 38 3.82 0.11 -12.07
N TRP A 39 3.62 0.38 -10.78
CA TRP A 39 2.70 1.43 -10.30
C TRP A 39 2.89 2.79 -10.96
N VAL A 40 4.14 3.19 -11.21
CA VAL A 40 4.45 4.49 -11.83
C VAL A 40 4.06 4.57 -13.31
N PHE A 41 3.98 3.43 -13.99
CA PHE A 41 3.61 3.31 -15.40
C PHE A 41 2.12 3.01 -15.60
N MET A 42 1.40 2.65 -14.54
CA MET A 42 -0.03 2.38 -14.59
C MET A 42 -0.85 3.64 -14.88
N THR A 43 -1.84 3.47 -15.74
CA THR A 43 -2.88 4.45 -16.04
C THR A 43 -3.77 4.70 -14.81
N PRO A 44 -4.50 5.82 -14.77
CA PRO A 44 -5.46 6.10 -13.69
C PRO A 44 -6.54 5.02 -13.54
N ASP A 45 -6.97 4.41 -14.64
CA ASP A 45 -7.94 3.31 -14.63
C ASP A 45 -7.38 2.04 -13.98
N GLU A 46 -6.15 1.67 -14.32
CA GLU A 46 -5.46 0.53 -13.70
C GLU A 46 -5.24 0.75 -12.21
N LYS A 47 -4.81 1.96 -11.81
CA LYS A 47 -4.67 2.32 -10.40
C LYS A 47 -5.98 2.22 -9.64
N ARG A 48 -7.10 2.66 -10.24
CA ARG A 48 -8.44 2.52 -9.65
C ARG A 48 -8.87 1.06 -9.51
N ALA A 49 -8.55 0.21 -10.48
CA ALA A 49 -8.82 -1.22 -10.40
C ALA A 49 -8.07 -1.88 -9.23
N VAL A 50 -6.77 -1.56 -9.09
CA VAL A 50 -5.96 -2.04 -7.95
C VAL A 50 -6.55 -1.56 -6.63
N TRP A 51 -6.89 -0.28 -6.51
CA TRP A 51 -7.53 0.28 -5.32
C TRP A 51 -8.84 -0.42 -4.95
N THR A 52 -9.67 -0.71 -5.95
CA THR A 52 -10.95 -1.40 -5.75
C THR A 52 -10.72 -2.81 -5.21
N ARG A 53 -9.77 -3.55 -5.82
CA ARG A 53 -9.38 -4.91 -5.40
C ARG A 53 -8.86 -4.93 -3.97
N ILE A 54 -7.82 -4.14 -3.66
CA ILE A 54 -7.18 -4.18 -2.35
C ILE A 54 -8.10 -3.69 -1.23
N ARG A 55 -9.00 -2.73 -1.49
CA ARG A 55 -10.00 -2.27 -0.51
C ARG A 55 -11.03 -3.35 -0.22
N ALA A 56 -11.48 -4.10 -1.23
CA ALA A 56 -12.38 -5.24 -1.04
C ALA A 56 -11.74 -6.36 -0.21
N GLU A 57 -10.41 -6.51 -0.30
CA GLU A 57 -9.62 -7.48 0.49
C GLU A 57 -9.28 -6.98 1.91
N GLY A 58 -9.60 -5.73 2.26
CA GLY A 58 -9.33 -5.14 3.58
C GLY A 58 -7.91 -4.60 3.75
N TYR A 59 -7.26 -4.20 2.66
CA TYR A 59 -5.98 -3.49 2.64
C TYR A 59 -6.20 -1.99 2.39
N PRO A 60 -5.21 -1.13 2.72
CA PRO A 60 -3.96 -1.44 3.42
C PRO A 60 -4.15 -1.75 4.91
N ARG A 61 -3.43 -2.77 5.39
CA ARG A 61 -3.38 -3.18 6.80
C ARG A 61 -2.43 -2.22 7.54
N ARG A 62 -2.99 -1.25 8.27
CA ARG A 62 -2.24 -0.20 9.00
C ARG A 62 -1.85 -0.61 10.42
N ASP A 63 -2.18 -1.82 10.82
CA ASP A 63 -1.84 -2.42 12.11
C ASP A 63 -0.34 -2.68 12.23
N ILE A 64 0.40 -1.63 12.57
CA ILE A 64 1.78 -1.65 13.05
C ILE A 64 1.91 -2.20 14.49
N GLN A 65 0.82 -2.61 15.14
CA GLN A 65 0.84 -3.11 16.53
C GLN A 65 1.78 -4.32 16.70
N GLY A 66 2.05 -5.09 15.63
CA GLY A 66 3.04 -6.17 15.66
C GLY A 66 4.52 -5.75 15.60
N LEU A 67 4.83 -4.48 15.31
CA LEU A 67 6.21 -3.97 15.24
C LEU A 67 6.65 -3.28 16.55
N THR A 68 5.70 -2.73 17.31
CA THR A 68 5.95 -2.13 18.63
C THR A 68 6.02 -3.15 19.77
N ASP A 69 5.54 -4.38 19.58
CA ASP A 69 5.68 -5.51 20.52
C ASP A 69 6.99 -6.30 20.34
N ARG A 70 8.09 -5.64 19.95
CA ARG A 70 9.44 -6.14 20.26
C ARG A 70 9.86 -5.56 21.61
N PRO A 71 9.73 -6.30 22.72
CA PRO A 71 10.56 -5.98 23.86
C PRO A 71 12.02 -6.15 23.39
N GLU A 72 12.94 -5.37 23.95
CA GLU A 72 14.39 -5.59 23.80
C GLU A 72 15.02 -5.01 22.51
N ARG A 73 14.96 -3.68 22.39
CA ARG A 73 16.19 -2.92 22.09
C ARG A 73 17.02 -2.89 23.38
N ARG A 74 17.90 -3.87 23.54
CA ARG A 74 19.08 -3.81 24.42
C ARG A 74 20.31 -3.58 23.55
#